data_AF-A0A535U8K5-F1
#
_entry.id   AF-A0A535U8K5-F1
#
_cell.length_a   1.000
_cell.length_b   1.000
_cell.length_c   1.000
_cell.angle_alpha   90.00
_cell.angle_beta   90.00
_cell.angle_gamma   90.00
#
_symmetry.space_group_name_H-M   'P 1'
#
loop_
_entity.id
_entity.type
_entity.pdbx_description
1 polymer ?
#
loop_
_entity_poly.entity_id
_entity_poly.type
_entity_poly.pdbx_seq_one_letter_code
_entity_poly.pdbx_strand_id
1 'polypeptide(L)' 'MHWGLYSKRAPELIPVANAALMDLYAAGKIKPLISARMPLAEAPKALERVASGKSTGKILLLI' A
#
# COMPACT_ATOMS: atom_id res chain seq x y z
N MET A 1 12.01 -5.84 8.17
CA MET A 1 10.69 -6.52 8.19
C MET A 1 10.25 -6.75 6.75
N HIS A 2 10.14 -8.01 6.28
CA HIS A 2 9.72 -8.32 4.91
C HIS A 2 8.29 -8.87 4.91
N TRP A 3 7.29 -8.00 4.71
CA TRP A 3 5.87 -8.38 4.73
C TRP A 3 5.56 -9.57 3.80
N GLY A 4 6.18 -9.60 2.61
CA GLY A 4 5.99 -10.68 1.64
C GLY A 4 6.47 -12.07 2.09
N LEU A 5 7.20 -12.19 3.21
CA LEU A 5 7.65 -13.49 3.72
C LEU A 5 6.60 -14.18 4.60
N TYR A 6 5.61 -13.43 5.11
CA TYR A 6 4.52 -13.97 5.93
C TYR A 6 3.69 -15.01 5.17
N SER A 7 3.52 -14.84 3.85
CA SER A 7 2.79 -15.81 3.03
C SER A 7 3.41 -17.22 3.06
N LYS A 8 4.71 -17.32 3.37
CA LYS A 8 5.44 -18.59 3.46
C LYS A 8 5.64 -19.06 4.90
N ARG A 9 5.86 -18.13 5.85
CA ARG A 9 6.28 -18.47 7.22
C ARG A 9 5.15 -18.43 8.26
N ALA A 10 4.12 -17.64 8.03
CA ALA A 10 2.99 -17.47 8.93
C ALA A 10 1.76 -16.94 8.15
N PRO A 11 1.25 -17.70 7.16
CA PRO A 11 0.15 -17.24 6.30
C PRO A 11 -1.14 -16.96 7.07
N GLU A 12 -1.34 -17.62 8.21
CA GLU A 12 -2.47 -17.43 9.12
C GLU A 12 -2.56 -16.03 9.73
N LEU A 13 -1.42 -15.31 9.82
CA LEU A 13 -1.39 -13.95 10.35
C LEU A 13 -1.87 -12.89 9.35
N ILE A 14 -1.83 -13.19 8.05
CA ILE A 14 -2.27 -12.27 6.99
C ILE A 14 -3.75 -11.90 7.14
N PRO A 15 -4.71 -12.84 7.24
CA PRO A 15 -6.11 -12.49 7.42
C PRO A 15 -6.37 -11.76 8.74
N VAL A 16 -5.67 -12.13 9.83
CA VAL A 16 -5.79 -11.47 11.14
C VAL A 16 -5.36 -10.01 11.05
N ALA A 17 -4.19 -9.74 10.47
CA ALA A 17 -3.70 -8.39 10.29
C ALA A 17 -4.59 -7.57 9.36
N ASN A 18 -5.09 -8.18 8.28
CA ASN A 18 -6.00 -7.50 7.36
C ASN A 18 -7.32 -7.12 8.04
N ALA A 19 -7.92 -8.02 8.82
CA ALA A 19 -9.15 -7.74 9.58
C ALA A 19 -8.94 -6.56 10.54
N ALA A 20 -7.87 -6.58 11.33
CA ALA A 20 -7.55 -5.48 12.23
C ALA A 20 -7.36 -4.13 11.52
N LEU A 21 -6.70 -4.12 10.34
CA LEU A 21 -6.56 -2.91 9.53
C LEU A 21 -7.90 -2.41 8.99
N MET A 22 -8.79 -3.31 8.57
CA MET A 22 -10.12 -2.94 8.10
C MET A 22 -11.01 -2.40 9.22
N ASP A 23 -10.92 -2.96 10.43
CA ASP A 23 -11.64 -2.44 11.60
C ASP A 23 -11.18 -1.01 11.95
N LEU A 24 -9.87 -0.75 11.91
CA LEU A 24 -9.33 0.60 12.11
C LEU A 24 -9.82 1.58 11.04
N TYR A 25 -9.90 1.14 9.78
CA TYR A 25 -10.37 1.96 8.67
C TYR A 25 -11.87 2.25 8.79
N ALA A 26 -12.70 1.24 9.06
CA ALA A 26 -14.14 1.36 9.26
C ALA A 26 -14.47 2.27 10.47
N ALA A 27 -13.67 2.20 11.53
CA ALA A 27 -13.76 3.09 12.69
C ALA A 27 -13.22 4.52 12.42
N GLY A 28 -12.73 4.82 11.22
CA GLY A 28 -12.20 6.12 10.84
C GLY A 28 -10.87 6.51 11.51
N LYS A 29 -10.22 5.56 12.19
CA LYS A 29 -8.95 5.78 12.93
C LYS A 29 -7.73 5.89 12.03
N ILE A 30 -7.81 5.30 10.83
CA ILE A 30 -6.79 5.44 9.79
C ILE A 30 -7.44 5.92 8.50
N LYS A 31 -6.71 6.78 7.77
CA LYS A 31 -7.14 7.33 6.48
C LYS A 31 -5.96 7.27 5.51
N PRO A 32 -5.88 6.24 4.63
CA PRO A 32 -4.79 6.13 3.68
C PRO A 32 -4.71 7.38 2.78
N LEU A 33 -3.55 8.03 2.78
CA LEU A 33 -3.30 9.19 1.93
C LEU A 33 -2.94 8.74 0.51
N ILE A 34 -3.77 9.11 -0.46
CA ILE A 34 -3.48 8.93 -1.88
C ILE A 34 -2.83 10.21 -2.40
N SER A 35 -1.54 10.14 -2.71
CA SER A 35 -0.72 11.29 -3.12
C SER A 35 -0.78 11.56 -4.62
N ALA A 36 -1.04 10.53 -5.43
CA ALA A 36 -1.22 10.68 -6.87
C ALA A 36 -2.04 9.53 -7.46
N ARG A 37 -2.72 9.82 -8.57
CA ARG A 37 -3.33 8.84 -9.48
C ARG A 37 -2.76 9.09 -10.87
N MET A 38 -2.23 8.07 -11.52
CA MET A 38 -1.54 8.18 -12.80
C MET A 38 -1.96 7.02 -13.71
N PRO A 39 -1.94 7.15 -15.04
CA PRO A 39 -2.15 6.02 -15.95
C PRO A 39 -1.09 4.95 -15.74
N LEU A 40 -1.43 3.67 -15.95
CA LEU A 40 -0.49 2.55 -15.89
C LEU A 40 0.69 2.74 -16.86
N ALA A 41 0.46 3.39 -17.99
CA ALA A 41 1.51 3.76 -18.95
C ALA A 41 2.61 4.64 -18.33
N GLU A 42 2.33 5.37 -17.24
CA GLU A 42 3.31 6.19 -16.52
C GLU A 42 3.99 5.45 -15.35
N ALA A 43 3.88 4.12 -15.26
CA ALA A 43 4.52 3.33 -14.21
C ALA A 43 6.02 3.64 -13.99
N PRO A 44 6.87 3.83 -15.03
CA PRO A 44 8.28 4.17 -14.82
C PRO A 44 8.47 5.45 -14.00
N LYS A 45 7.70 6.49 -14.28
CA LYS A 45 7.75 7.78 -13.59
C LYS A 45 7.21 7.68 -12.15
N ALA A 46 6.18 6.87 -11.93
CA ALA A 46 5.67 6.61 -10.59
C ALA A 46 6.73 5.88 -9.73
N LEU A 47 7.44 4.91 -10.29
CA LEU A 47 8.53 4.21 -9.62
C LEU A 47 9.71 5.15 -9.29
N GLU A 48 10.09 6.03 -10.20
CA GLU A 48 11.14 7.04 -9.95
C GLU A 48 10.78 7.96 -8.77
N ARG A 49 9.52 8.39 -8.67
CA ARG A 49 9.05 9.20 -7.53
C ARG A 49 9.17 8.49 -6.19
N VAL A 50 8.89 7.18 -6.17
CA VAL A 50 9.04 6.35 -4.96
C VAL A 50 10.53 6.18 -4.63
N ALA A 51 11.34 5.81 -5.63
CA ALA A 51 12.78 5.57 -5.46
C ALA A 51 13.53 6.83 -5.00
N SER A 52 13.13 8.00 -5.50
CA SER A 52 13.71 9.30 -5.10
C SER A 52 13.20 9.83 -3.75
N GLY A 53 12.30 9.12 -3.07
CA GLY A 53 11.74 9.54 -1.77
C GLY A 53 10.79 10.75 -1.85
N LYS A 54 10.34 11.13 -3.06
CA LYS A 54 9.46 12.30 -3.29
C LYS A 54 7.97 11.98 -3.10
N SER A 55 7.62 10.73 -2.80
CA SER A 55 6.22 10.31 -2.58
C SER A 55 5.79 10.50 -1.12
N THR A 56 4.75 11.29 -0.89
CA THR A 56 4.11 11.49 0.42
C THR A 56 2.80 10.69 0.51
N GLY A 57 2.89 9.37 0.64
CA GLY A 57 1.72 8.47 0.66
C GLY A 57 1.67 7.55 -0.55
N LYS A 58 0.48 7.04 -0.88
CA LYS A 58 0.31 6.03 -1.93
C LYS A 58 0.09 6.66 -3.31
N ILE A 59 0.85 6.20 -4.30
CA ILE A 59 0.59 6.46 -5.73
C ILE A 59 -0.24 5.29 -6.28
N LEU A 60 -1.32 5.60 -6.99
CA LEU A 60 -2.16 4.62 -7.68
C LEU A 60 -1.92 4.67 -9.19
N LEU A 61 -1.87 3.49 -9.81
CA LEU A 61 -1.85 3.33 -11.26
C LEU A 61 -3.23 2.87 -11.73
N LEU A 62 -3.77 3.54 -12.75
CA LEU A 62 -5.10 3.28 -13.31
C LEU A 62 -4.97 2.70 -14.72
N ILE A 63 -5.83 1.73 -15.05
CA ILE A 63 -5.95 1.13 -16.39
C ILE A 63 -7.03 1.83 -17.21
#